data_AF-A0A1H0A4B0-F1
#
_entry.id   AF-A0A1H0A4B0-F1
#
_cell.length_a   1.000
_cell.length_b   1.000
_cell.length_c   1.000
_cell.angle_alpha   90.00
_cell.angle_beta   90.00
_cell.angle_gamma   90.00
#
_symmetry.space_group_name_H-M   'P 1'
#
loop_
_entity.id
_entity.type
_entity.pdbx_description
1 polymer ?
#
loop_
_entity_poly.entity_id
_entity_poly.type
_entity_poly.pdbx_seq_one_letter_code
_entity_poly.pdbx_strand_id
1 'polypeptide(L)'
;MSYYDEDYYNEPSEFEQQVDAFKESLLNAVKEEHKAEIERLRKENAELQEVKQNLESIKREYNQKVAELGIQKNNLKNEVRRERLLELMGDFKAELFSPRTKWMSGPKCNKCDDKRRIPFLSPSGKEMVEDCSCKNNILIYEPRTNICSSFEVRNGKFMAWYKSYSVDRADGMELESLGVSDVAKFIWAGEKFEDIKDYYKAYFKTEEDCQSYCDWLTDQESNKVKS
;
A
#
# COMPACT_ATOMS: atom_id res chain seq x y z
N MET A 1 -12.08 2.29 -123.81
CA MET A 1 -11.78 0.85 -123.99
C MET A 1 -10.32 0.77 -124.37
N SER A 2 -9.40 0.14 -123.65
CA SER A 2 -9.51 -0.96 -122.69
C SER A 2 -8.44 -0.83 -121.58
N TYR A 3 -8.81 -1.21 -120.34
CA TYR A 3 -8.07 -2.08 -119.39
C TYR A 3 -6.60 -1.68 -119.09
N TYR A 4 -6.16 -1.41 -117.85
CA TYR A 4 -6.20 -2.22 -116.62
C TYR A 4 -6.16 -1.24 -115.42
N ASP A 5 -7.05 -1.23 -114.42
CA ASP A 5 -7.22 -2.21 -113.33
C ASP A 5 -5.92 -2.80 -112.80
N GLU A 6 -5.06 -1.93 -112.26
CA GLU A 6 -3.94 -2.31 -111.38
C GLU A 6 -4.27 -2.08 -109.89
N ASP A 7 -5.52 -2.34 -109.49
CA ASP A 7 -5.79 -2.97 -108.18
C ASP A 7 -5.35 -4.45 -108.23
N TYR A 8 -4.17 -4.68 -108.80
CA TYR A 8 -3.58 -5.97 -109.10
C TYR A 8 -3.04 -6.52 -107.80
N TYR A 9 -3.85 -7.33 -107.13
CA TYR A 9 -3.48 -8.35 -106.15
C TYR A 9 -1.95 -8.53 -106.07
N ASN A 10 -1.30 -7.79 -105.18
CA ASN A 10 0.12 -7.96 -104.92
C ASN A 10 0.22 -9.25 -104.09
N GLU A 11 0.26 -10.37 -104.80
CA GLU A 11 0.35 -11.70 -104.21
C GLU A 11 1.70 -11.75 -103.47
N PRO A 12 1.70 -11.88 -102.14
CA PRO A 12 2.93 -11.73 -101.36
C PRO A 12 3.98 -12.71 -101.85
N SER A 13 5.19 -12.23 -102.11
CA SER A 13 6.29 -13.12 -102.50
C SER A 13 6.55 -14.16 -101.40
N GLU A 14 7.08 -15.34 -101.73
CA GLU A 14 7.42 -16.37 -100.72
C GLU A 14 8.25 -15.81 -99.56
N PHE A 15 9.12 -14.84 -99.86
CA PHE A 15 9.91 -14.15 -98.84
C PHE A 15 9.05 -13.29 -97.90
N GLU A 16 8.10 -12.52 -98.43
CA GLU A 16 7.17 -11.72 -97.62
C GLU A 16 6.27 -12.61 -96.74
N GLN A 17 5.79 -13.74 -97.27
CA GLN A 17 5.02 -14.72 -96.49
C GLN A 17 5.85 -15.29 -95.33
N GLN A 18 7.13 -15.61 -95.55
CA GLN A 18 8.03 -16.07 -94.50
C GLN A 18 8.32 -14.99 -93.45
N VAL A 19 8.48 -13.74 -93.88
CA VAL A 19 8.71 -12.61 -92.98
C VAL A 19 7.48 -12.35 -92.10
N ASP A 20 6.28 -12.40 -92.67
CA ASP A 20 5.06 -12.18 -91.90
C ASP A 20 4.75 -13.35 -90.97
N ALA A 21 4.99 -14.59 -91.39
CA ALA A 21 4.91 -15.76 -90.51
C ALA A 21 5.93 -15.67 -89.34
N PHE A 22 7.14 -15.17 -89.60
CA PHE A 22 8.14 -14.94 -88.56
C PHE A 22 7.70 -13.82 -87.60
N LYS A 23 7.17 -12.70 -88.10
CA LYS A 23 6.64 -11.61 -87.26
C LYS A 23 5.50 -12.10 -86.37
N GLU A 24 4.55 -12.86 -86.92
CA GLU A 24 3.45 -13.44 -86.13
C GLU A 24 3.96 -14.42 -85.07
N SER A 25 4.90 -15.30 -85.44
CA SER A 25 5.53 -16.22 -84.49
C SER A 25 6.22 -15.47 -83.34
N LEU A 26 6.99 -14.43 -83.67
CA LEU A 26 7.69 -13.61 -82.69
C LEU A 26 6.71 -12.84 -81.79
N LEU A 27 5.68 -12.22 -82.37
CA LEU A 27 4.62 -11.53 -81.65
C LEU A 27 3.90 -12.46 -80.68
N ASN A 28 3.55 -13.66 -81.15
CA ASN A 28 2.87 -14.66 -80.33
C ASN A 28 3.80 -15.16 -79.20
N ALA A 29 5.08 -15.42 -79.49
CA ALA A 29 6.04 -15.85 -78.47
C ALA A 29 6.21 -14.79 -77.36
N VAL A 30 6.43 -13.53 -77.74
CA VAL A 30 6.57 -12.41 -76.78
C VAL A 30 5.28 -12.19 -76.00
N LYS A 31 4.12 -12.30 -76.66
CA LYS A 31 2.82 -12.12 -76.01
C LYS A 31 2.52 -13.22 -75.00
N GLU A 32 2.88 -14.47 -75.29
CA GLU A 32 2.71 -15.59 -74.35
C GLU A 32 3.70 -15.52 -73.19
N GLU A 33 4.96 -15.13 -73.44
CA GLU A 33 5.95 -14.88 -72.38
C GLU A 33 5.46 -13.78 -71.42
N HIS A 34 5.02 -12.64 -71.95
CA HIS A 34 4.49 -11.55 -71.12
C HIS A 34 3.23 -11.95 -70.34
N LYS A 35 2.34 -12.75 -70.94
CA LYS A 35 1.17 -13.28 -70.21
C LYS A 35 1.59 -14.19 -69.07
N ALA A 36 2.52 -15.11 -69.31
CA ALA A 36 3.02 -16.02 -68.29
C ALA A 36 3.69 -15.26 -67.13
N GLU A 37 4.46 -14.23 -67.45
CA GLU A 37 5.10 -13.36 -66.46
C GLU A 37 4.09 -12.58 -65.61
N ILE A 38 3.07 -11.99 -66.24
CA ILE A 38 1.99 -11.29 -65.53
C ILE A 38 1.28 -12.24 -64.57
N GLU A 39 1.00 -13.47 -65.00
CA GLU A 39 0.31 -14.45 -64.14
C GLU A 39 1.19 -14.96 -63.00
N ARG A 40 2.50 -15.09 -63.21
CA ARG A 40 3.45 -15.33 -62.12
C ARG A 40 3.44 -14.19 -61.11
N LEU A 41 3.54 -12.94 -61.58
CA LEU A 41 3.53 -11.75 -60.74
C LEU A 41 2.21 -11.58 -59.97
N ARG A 42 1.07 -11.90 -60.58
CA ARG A 42 -0.23 -11.86 -59.88
C ARG A 42 -0.30 -12.89 -58.76
N LYS A 43 0.21 -14.10 -58.99
CA LYS A 43 0.26 -15.14 -57.96
C LYS A 43 1.18 -14.75 -56.80
N GLU A 44 2.38 -14.29 -57.11
CA GLU A 44 3.35 -13.85 -56.09
C GLU A 44 2.81 -12.66 -55.28
N ASN A 45 2.14 -11.70 -55.91
CA ASN A 45 1.53 -10.57 -55.21
C ASN A 45 0.40 -11.03 -54.29
N ALA A 46 -0.40 -12.03 -54.70
CA ALA A 46 -1.43 -12.61 -53.83
C ALA A 46 -0.83 -13.27 -52.58
N GLU A 47 0.23 -14.07 -52.75
CA GLU A 47 0.96 -14.70 -51.65
C GLU A 47 1.58 -13.65 -50.71
N LEU A 48 2.18 -12.59 -51.25
CA LEU A 48 2.75 -11.49 -50.47
C LEU A 48 1.68 -10.72 -49.68
N GLN A 49 0.50 -10.52 -50.25
CA GLN A 49 -0.62 -9.89 -49.52
C GLN A 49 -1.09 -10.74 -48.35
N GLU A 50 -1.17 -12.06 -48.51
CA GLU A 50 -1.51 -12.98 -47.43
C GLU A 50 -0.47 -12.93 -46.30
N VAL A 51 0.82 -13.01 -46.64
CA VAL A 51 1.92 -12.90 -45.67
C VAL A 51 1.87 -11.56 -44.93
N LYS A 52 1.60 -10.46 -45.64
CA LYS A 52 1.47 -9.13 -45.03
C LYS A 52 0.33 -9.09 -44.01
N GLN A 53 -0.84 -9.62 -44.36
CA GLN A 53 -2.00 -9.67 -43.44
C GLN A 53 -1.68 -10.51 -42.19
N ASN A 54 -1.02 -11.65 -42.37
CA ASN A 54 -0.60 -12.50 -41.25
C ASN A 54 0.40 -11.80 -40.34
N LEU A 55 1.39 -11.09 -40.89
CA LEU A 55 2.35 -10.31 -40.11
C LEU A 55 1.69 -9.16 -39.35
N GLU A 56 0.72 -8.48 -39.97
CA GLU A 56 -0.06 -7.43 -39.29
C GLU A 56 -0.87 -8.00 -38.13
N SER A 57 -1.46 -9.20 -38.29
CA SER A 57 -2.18 -9.89 -37.22
C SER A 57 -1.25 -10.23 -36.05
N ILE A 58 -0.10 -10.87 -36.34
CA ILE A 58 0.91 -11.22 -35.33
C ILE A 58 1.39 -9.98 -34.57
N LYS A 59 1.62 -8.87 -35.29
CA LYS A 59 2.04 -7.61 -34.66
C LYS A 59 0.98 -7.05 -33.71
N ARG A 60 -0.31 -7.16 -34.06
CA ARG A 60 -1.40 -6.73 -33.18
C ARG A 60 -1.46 -7.60 -31.92
N GLU A 61 -1.39 -8.92 -32.07
CA GLU A 61 -1.38 -9.85 -30.93
C GLU A 61 -0.17 -9.63 -30.01
N TYR A 62 1.01 -9.42 -30.59
CA TYR A 62 2.21 -9.11 -29.82
C TYR A 62 2.04 -7.84 -28.99
N ASN A 63 1.55 -6.77 -29.61
CA ASN A 63 1.31 -5.50 -28.91
C ASN A 63 0.26 -5.64 -27.80
N GLN A 64 -0.79 -6.44 -28.01
CA GLN A 64 -1.78 -6.75 -26.99
C GLN A 64 -1.14 -7.47 -25.79
N LYS A 65 -0.32 -8.51 -26.04
CA LYS A 65 0.39 -9.24 -24.97
C LYS A 65 1.34 -8.33 -24.19
N VAL A 66 2.05 -7.43 -24.87
CA VAL A 66 2.95 -6.46 -24.21
C VAL A 66 2.15 -5.53 -23.28
N ALA A 67 1.00 -5.02 -23.74
CA ALA A 67 0.14 -4.18 -22.93
C ALA A 67 -0.42 -4.93 -21.72
N GLU A 68 -0.89 -6.16 -21.93
CA GLU A 68 -1.43 -7.02 -20.87
C GLU A 68 -0.37 -7.34 -19.80
N LEU A 69 0.83 -7.73 -20.20
CA LEU A 69 1.95 -7.96 -19.27
C LEU A 69 2.34 -6.68 -18.52
N GLY A 70 2.27 -5.52 -19.17
CA GLY A 70 2.49 -4.22 -18.53
C GLY A 70 1.48 -3.94 -17.43
N ILE A 71 0.19 -4.22 -17.69
CA ILE A 71 -0.89 -4.08 -16.70
C ILE A 71 -0.68 -5.07 -15.54
N GLN A 72 -0.47 -6.35 -15.85
CA GLN A 72 -0.25 -7.39 -14.83
C GLN A 72 0.94 -7.05 -13.92
N LYS A 73 2.07 -6.61 -14.49
CA LYS A 73 3.24 -6.18 -13.73
C LYS A 73 2.93 -5.02 -12.78
N ASN A 74 2.17 -4.03 -13.24
CA ASN A 74 1.78 -2.89 -12.41
C ASN A 74 0.81 -3.31 -11.29
N ASN A 75 -0.13 -4.20 -11.58
CA ASN A 75 -1.05 -4.76 -10.60
C ASN A 75 -0.29 -5.52 -9.51
N LEU A 76 0.60 -6.45 -9.89
CA LEU A 76 1.47 -7.17 -8.95
C LEU A 76 2.31 -6.21 -8.09
N LYS A 77 2.90 -5.18 -8.70
CA LYS A 77 3.67 -4.16 -7.97
C LYS A 77 2.81 -3.42 -6.94
N ASN A 78 1.57 -3.11 -7.29
CA ASN A 78 0.63 -2.43 -6.40
C ASN A 78 0.16 -3.36 -5.27
N GLU A 79 -0.10 -4.63 -5.57
CA GLU A 79 -0.47 -5.66 -4.59
C GLU A 79 0.62 -5.86 -3.55
N VAL A 80 1.87 -6.10 -3.98
CA VAL A 80 3.04 -6.22 -3.09
C VAL A 80 3.22 -4.97 -2.22
N ARG A 81 2.98 -3.76 -2.77
CA ARG A 81 3.04 -2.52 -2.00
C ARG A 81 1.94 -2.44 -0.94
N ARG A 82 0.73 -2.87 -1.28
CA ARG A 82 -0.42 -2.88 -0.35
C ARG A 82 -0.23 -3.91 0.75
N GLU A 83 0.18 -5.13 0.43
CA GLU A 83 0.47 -6.17 1.41
C GLU A 83 1.55 -5.73 2.39
N ARG A 84 2.66 -5.18 1.87
CA ARG A 84 3.72 -4.62 2.72
C ARG A 84 3.21 -3.47 3.60
N LEU A 85 2.33 -2.62 3.07
CA LEU A 85 1.74 -1.54 3.87
C LEU A 85 0.82 -2.10 4.96
N LEU A 86 0.01 -3.12 4.66
CA LEU A 86 -0.86 -3.78 5.64
C LEU A 86 -0.05 -4.49 6.72
N GLU A 87 1.05 -5.15 6.37
CA GLU A 87 1.98 -5.75 7.32
C GLU A 87 2.62 -4.68 8.23
N LEU A 88 3.06 -3.55 7.64
CA LEU A 88 3.67 -2.45 8.41
C LEU A 88 2.67 -1.65 9.24
N MET A 89 1.41 -1.53 8.80
CA MET A 89 0.37 -0.76 9.49
C MET A 89 -0.50 -1.61 10.41
N GLY A 90 -0.52 -2.95 10.27
CA GLY A 90 -1.46 -3.83 10.95
C GLY A 90 -1.39 -3.78 12.48
N ASP A 91 -0.25 -3.39 13.02
CA ASP A 91 -0.09 -3.19 14.46
C ASP A 91 -0.47 -1.79 14.94
N PHE A 92 -0.36 -0.79 14.06
CA PHE A 92 -0.67 0.60 14.40
C PHE A 92 -2.15 0.90 14.20
N LYS A 93 -2.82 1.29 15.29
CA LYS A 93 -4.19 1.79 15.24
C LYS A 93 -4.22 3.31 15.35
N ALA A 94 -5.32 3.93 14.90
CA ALA A 94 -5.55 5.35 15.11
C ALA A 94 -5.57 5.71 16.61
N GLU A 95 -6.06 4.79 17.43
CA GLU A 95 -6.16 4.92 18.89
C GLU A 95 -5.48 3.72 19.56
N LEU A 96 -4.65 4.00 20.55
CA LEU A 96 -4.01 3.01 21.42
C LEU A 96 -4.04 3.49 22.87
N PHE A 97 -3.97 2.54 23.80
CA PHE A 97 -4.04 2.82 25.23
C PHE A 97 -2.68 2.57 25.87
N SER A 98 -2.26 3.42 26.80
CA SER A 98 -1.05 3.19 27.59
C SER A 98 -1.30 3.44 29.07
N PRO A 99 -0.59 2.73 29.96
CA PRO A 99 -0.76 2.88 31.41
C PRO A 99 -0.17 4.21 31.86
N ARG A 100 -0.92 4.95 32.70
CA ARG A 100 -0.44 6.17 33.32
C ARG A 100 -0.54 6.09 34.84
N THR A 101 0.51 6.55 35.49
CA THR A 101 0.57 6.66 36.94
C THR A 101 -0.26 7.83 37.45
N LYS A 102 -1.00 7.59 38.53
CA LYS A 102 -1.73 8.60 39.29
C LYS A 102 -1.53 8.36 40.77
N TRP A 103 -1.33 9.44 41.51
CA TRP A 103 -1.25 9.37 42.96
C TRP A 103 -2.66 9.54 43.53
N MET A 104 -3.12 8.57 44.30
CA MET A 104 -4.35 8.66 45.07
C MET A 104 -4.06 8.56 46.56
N SER A 105 -4.92 9.14 47.39
CA SER A 105 -4.81 8.94 48.84
C SER A 105 -5.16 7.50 49.19
N GLY A 106 -4.35 6.87 50.04
CA GLY A 106 -4.62 5.51 50.53
C GLY A 106 -5.93 5.41 51.32
N PRO A 107 -6.36 4.21 51.74
CA PRO A 107 -7.58 4.04 52.53
C PRO A 107 -7.53 4.85 53.85
N LYS A 108 -8.61 5.55 54.20
CA LYS A 108 -8.72 6.33 55.45
C LYS A 108 -8.91 5.36 56.62
N CYS A 109 -8.25 5.64 57.76
CA CYS A 109 -8.47 4.88 58.99
C CYS A 109 -9.52 5.56 59.90
N ASN A 110 -10.06 4.81 60.86
CA ASN A 110 -11.09 5.30 61.78
C ASN A 110 -10.53 6.16 62.93
N LYS A 111 -9.21 6.38 63.00
CA LYS A 111 -8.54 7.07 64.12
C LYS A 111 -8.22 8.54 63.87
N CYS A 112 -8.48 9.05 62.66
CA CYS A 112 -8.10 10.40 62.25
C CYS A 112 -9.31 11.21 61.75
N ASP A 113 -9.15 12.52 61.76
CA ASP A 113 -10.11 13.46 61.18
C ASP A 113 -10.13 13.41 59.63
N ASP A 114 -10.95 14.26 59.00
CA ASP A 114 -11.07 14.35 57.53
C ASP A 114 -9.80 14.81 56.83
N LYS A 115 -8.92 15.52 57.55
CA LYS A 115 -7.60 15.94 57.07
C LYS A 115 -6.52 14.89 57.35
N ARG A 116 -6.92 13.70 57.82
CA ARG A 116 -6.05 12.60 58.23
C ARG A 116 -5.06 13.01 59.33
N ARG A 117 -5.54 13.77 60.32
CA ARG A 117 -4.79 14.19 61.50
C ARG A 117 -5.39 13.61 62.78
N ILE A 118 -4.54 13.41 63.77
CA ILE A 118 -4.90 12.94 65.11
C ILE A 118 -4.70 14.11 66.08
N PRO A 119 -5.77 14.65 66.69
CA PRO A 119 -5.65 15.66 67.72
C PRO A 119 -5.21 15.04 69.05
N PHE A 120 -4.28 15.68 69.75
CA PHE A 120 -3.82 15.26 71.07
C PHE A 120 -3.45 16.46 71.94
N LEU A 121 -3.41 16.27 73.26
CA LEU A 121 -2.93 17.28 74.20
C LEU A 121 -1.46 17.04 74.51
N SER A 122 -0.64 18.07 74.33
CA SER A 122 0.74 18.06 74.80
C SER A 122 0.82 17.91 76.33
N PRO A 123 1.96 17.48 76.89
CA PRO A 123 2.15 17.41 78.34
C PRO A 123 1.94 18.75 79.07
N SER A 124 2.00 19.87 78.36
CA SER A 124 1.74 21.23 78.87
C SER A 124 0.28 21.69 78.66
N GLY A 125 -0.62 20.81 78.23
CA GLY A 125 -2.05 21.10 78.06
C GLY A 125 -2.43 21.86 76.79
N LYS A 126 -1.49 22.05 75.84
CA LYS A 126 -1.79 22.66 74.53
C LYS A 126 -2.33 21.62 73.55
N GLU A 127 -3.35 21.98 72.79
CA GLU A 127 -3.84 21.19 71.64
C GLU A 127 -2.79 21.14 70.54
N MET A 128 -2.46 19.92 70.10
CA MET A 128 -1.55 19.63 69.02
C MET A 128 -2.19 18.63 68.06
N VAL A 129 -1.65 18.57 66.84
CA VAL A 129 -2.10 17.62 65.82
C VAL A 129 -0.90 16.86 65.27
N GLU A 130 -1.08 15.57 65.06
CA GLU A 130 -0.11 14.70 64.40
C GLU A 130 -0.71 14.20 63.08
N ASP A 131 0.12 14.06 62.04
CA ASP A 131 -0.34 13.42 60.80
C ASP A 131 -0.54 11.92 61.06
N CYS A 132 -1.71 11.41 60.66
CA CYS A 132 -2.01 10.00 60.82
C CYS A 132 -1.14 9.16 59.88
N SER A 133 -0.75 7.96 60.31
CA SER A 133 -0.04 7.00 59.46
C SER A 133 -0.82 6.61 58.19
N CYS A 134 -2.15 6.75 58.18
CA CYS A 134 -2.95 6.55 56.97
C CYS A 134 -2.91 7.74 56.00
N LYS A 135 -2.19 8.82 56.31
CA LYS A 135 -1.96 9.95 55.39
C LYS A 135 -0.83 9.60 54.41
N ASN A 136 -1.04 8.53 53.66
CA ASN A 136 -0.15 8.04 52.62
C ASN A 136 -0.78 8.23 51.24
N ASN A 137 0.07 8.34 50.23
CA ASN A 137 -0.34 8.29 48.84
C ASN A 137 0.00 6.91 48.30
N ILE A 138 -0.97 6.31 47.60
CA ILE A 138 -0.79 5.08 46.83
C ILE A 138 -0.63 5.45 45.37
N LEU A 139 0.27 4.75 44.69
CA LEU A 139 0.44 4.84 43.25
C LEU A 139 -0.53 3.86 42.60
N ILE A 140 -1.39 4.36 41.73
CA ILE A 140 -2.29 3.54 40.92
C ILE A 140 -2.03 3.80 39.44
N TYR A 141 -2.35 2.80 38.62
CA TYR A 141 -2.23 2.90 37.17
C TYR A 141 -3.63 2.94 36.57
N GLU A 142 -3.85 3.85 35.63
CA GLU A 142 -5.09 3.92 34.85
C GLU A 142 -4.76 4.00 33.35
N PRO A 143 -5.57 3.36 32.48
CA PRO A 143 -5.44 3.49 31.04
C PRO A 143 -5.59 4.93 30.59
N ARG A 144 -4.81 5.31 29.58
CA ARG A 144 -4.96 6.59 28.90
C ARG A 144 -5.00 6.39 27.40
N THR A 145 -5.95 7.05 26.77
CA THR A 145 -6.07 7.12 25.31
C THR A 145 -4.92 7.92 24.71
N ASN A 146 -4.31 7.37 23.65
CA ASN A 146 -3.35 8.05 22.80
C ASN A 146 -3.79 7.94 21.34
N ILE A 147 -3.74 9.07 20.64
CA ILE A 147 -4.15 9.18 19.24
C ILE A 147 -2.90 9.28 18.37
N CYS A 148 -2.87 8.51 17.29
CA CYS A 148 -1.79 8.56 16.30
C CYS A 148 -1.76 9.96 15.66
N SER A 149 -0.67 10.70 15.87
CA SER A 149 -0.49 12.05 15.35
C SER A 149 0.23 12.08 14.01
N SER A 150 1.22 11.20 13.82
CA SER A 150 2.04 11.21 12.61
C SER A 150 2.78 9.88 12.41
N PHE A 151 3.20 9.65 11.16
CA PHE A 151 4.07 8.54 10.79
C PHE A 151 5.40 9.07 10.29
N GLU A 152 6.48 8.36 10.61
CA GLU A 152 7.84 8.72 10.19
C GLU A 152 8.58 7.47 9.72
N VAL A 153 9.43 7.60 8.70
CA VAL A 153 10.40 6.57 8.33
C VAL A 153 11.80 7.07 8.68
N ARG A 154 12.45 6.41 9.65
CA ARG A 154 13.81 6.74 10.08
C ARG A 154 14.70 5.49 9.98
N ASN A 155 15.83 5.61 9.29
CA ASN A 155 16.76 4.50 9.05
C ASN A 155 16.08 3.25 8.46
N GLY A 156 15.09 3.44 7.57
CA GLY A 156 14.33 2.36 6.94
C GLY A 156 13.28 1.68 7.82
N LYS A 157 13.06 2.16 9.05
CA LYS A 157 12.01 1.67 9.96
C LYS A 157 10.82 2.62 9.96
N PHE A 158 9.63 2.06 9.77
CA PHE A 158 8.37 2.79 9.91
C PHE A 158 8.03 2.94 11.39
N MET A 159 7.64 4.14 11.80
CA MET A 159 7.32 4.49 13.18
C MET A 159 6.01 5.29 13.21
N ALA A 160 5.18 5.03 14.20
CA ALA A 160 4.00 5.83 14.50
C ALA A 160 4.21 6.60 15.80
N TRP A 161 3.91 7.88 15.75
CA TRP A 161 3.96 8.80 16.86
C TRP A 161 2.54 8.99 17.41
N TYR A 162 2.41 8.85 18.72
CA TYR A 162 1.14 8.98 19.43
C TYR A 162 1.19 10.14 20.40
N LYS A 163 0.09 10.89 20.46
CA LYS A 163 -0.10 11.94 21.46
C LYS A 163 -1.19 11.54 22.43
N SER A 164 -0.93 11.75 23.71
CA SER A 164 -1.89 11.44 24.76
C SER A 164 -3.08 12.40 24.72
N TYR A 165 -4.28 11.85 24.65
CA TYR A 165 -5.53 12.60 24.77
C TYR A 165 -5.81 12.89 26.24
N SER A 166 -6.24 14.11 26.57
CA SER A 166 -6.83 14.43 27.87
C SER A 166 -8.10 15.20 27.63
N VAL A 167 -9.22 14.65 28.10
CA VAL A 167 -10.55 15.25 27.98
C VAL A 167 -10.58 16.66 28.60
N ASP A 168 -9.78 16.89 29.65
CA ASP A 168 -9.66 18.17 30.35
C ASP A 168 -9.10 19.33 29.50
N ARG A 169 -8.60 19.07 28.29
CA ARG A 169 -7.99 20.07 27.39
C ARG A 169 -8.57 20.09 25.97
N ALA A 170 -9.68 19.40 25.73
CA ALA A 170 -10.16 19.17 24.36
C ALA A 170 -11.55 19.78 24.13
N ASP A 171 -11.58 20.99 23.57
CA ASP A 171 -12.77 21.56 22.90
C ASP A 171 -12.89 21.07 21.42
N GLY A 172 -12.17 20.01 21.07
CA GLY A 172 -12.27 19.34 19.77
C GLY A 172 -11.50 20.00 18.62
N MET A 173 -10.81 21.13 18.86
CA MET A 173 -10.19 21.91 17.79
C MET A 173 -8.66 22.01 17.84
N GLU A 174 -7.97 21.44 18.83
CA GLU A 174 -6.50 21.58 18.96
C GLU A 174 -5.76 20.25 19.14
N LEU A 175 -5.36 19.61 18.02
CA LEU A 175 -4.33 18.57 18.01
C LEU A 175 -2.96 19.10 18.49
N GLU A 176 -2.78 20.42 18.47
CA GLU A 176 -1.61 21.14 19.00
C GLU A 176 -1.56 21.16 20.54
N SER A 177 -2.71 21.07 21.22
CA SER A 177 -2.83 21.05 22.69
C SER A 177 -2.67 19.66 23.31
N LEU A 178 -2.51 18.63 22.48
CA LEU A 178 -2.16 17.28 22.93
C LEU A 178 -0.71 17.23 23.41
N GLY A 179 -0.47 16.43 24.46
CA GLY A 179 0.82 16.34 25.14
C GLY A 179 1.99 15.86 24.26
N VAL A 180 3.15 15.64 24.91
CA VAL A 180 4.38 15.15 24.25
C VAL A 180 4.07 13.92 23.40
N SER A 181 4.62 13.90 22.19
CA SER A 181 4.48 12.78 21.27
C SER A 181 5.48 11.69 21.62
N ASP A 182 5.02 10.45 21.71
CA ASP A 182 5.84 9.28 22.01
C ASP A 182 5.70 8.23 20.91
N VAL A 183 6.78 7.47 20.69
CA VAL A 183 6.79 6.37 19.70
C VAL A 183 6.23 5.11 20.34
N ALA A 184 5.23 4.50 19.71
CA ALA A 184 4.76 3.17 20.08
C ALA A 184 5.82 2.12 19.73
N LYS A 185 6.73 1.83 20.68
CA LYS A 185 7.81 0.85 20.50
C LYS A 185 7.36 -0.58 20.74
N PHE A 186 6.40 -0.78 21.64
CA PHE A 186 5.86 -2.09 21.97
C PHE A 186 4.33 -2.01 22.00
N ILE A 187 3.71 -2.71 21.06
CA ILE A 187 2.25 -2.87 21.01
C ILE A 187 1.97 -4.30 21.46
N TRP A 188 1.31 -4.43 22.60
CA TRP A 188 1.01 -5.71 23.22
C TRP A 188 0.13 -6.57 22.32
N ALA A 189 0.52 -7.84 22.16
CA ALA A 189 -0.10 -8.80 21.27
C ALA A 189 -0.47 -10.12 22.00
N GLY A 190 -0.50 -10.11 23.33
CA GLY A 190 -0.83 -11.28 24.15
C GLY A 190 0.35 -11.87 24.92
N GLU A 191 1.49 -11.16 24.97
CA GLU A 191 2.64 -11.57 25.78
C GLU A 191 2.31 -11.50 27.28
N LYS A 192 3.11 -12.19 28.11
CA LYS A 192 2.97 -12.11 29.56
C LYS A 192 3.30 -10.70 30.06
N PHE A 193 2.56 -10.23 31.06
CA PHE A 193 2.75 -8.88 31.61
C PHE A 193 4.14 -8.69 32.25
N GLU A 194 4.74 -9.74 32.81
CA GLU A 194 6.09 -9.71 33.38
C GLU A 194 7.19 -9.39 32.36
N ASP A 195 6.95 -9.69 31.08
CA ASP A 195 7.94 -9.48 30.01
C ASP A 195 7.99 -8.01 29.55
N ILE A 196 7.01 -7.20 29.98
CA ILE A 196 6.93 -5.77 29.66
C ILE A 196 7.89 -4.98 30.57
N LYS A 197 9.09 -4.71 30.05
CA LYS A 197 10.16 -4.02 30.82
C LYS A 197 9.90 -2.54 31.09
N ASP A 198 9.20 -1.85 30.20
CA ASP A 198 9.01 -0.39 30.26
C ASP A 198 7.54 -0.05 29.98
N TYR A 199 6.76 0.12 31.06
CA TYR A 199 5.33 0.40 30.94
C TYR A 199 5.04 1.74 30.25
N TYR A 200 5.96 2.72 30.28
CA TYR A 200 5.77 3.99 29.59
C TYR A 200 5.78 3.86 28.06
N LYS A 201 6.33 2.76 27.54
CA LYS A 201 6.41 2.49 26.09
C LYS A 201 5.53 1.33 25.65
N ALA A 202 4.70 0.81 26.55
CA ALA A 202 3.76 -0.25 26.29
C ALA A 202 2.42 0.34 25.84
N TYR A 203 1.95 -0.11 24.69
CA TYR A 203 0.67 0.28 24.11
C TYR A 203 -0.23 -0.93 23.91
N PHE A 204 -1.52 -0.74 24.09
CA PHE A 204 -2.55 -1.76 24.01
C PHE A 204 -3.58 -1.39 22.96
N LYS A 205 -4.10 -2.40 22.25
CA LYS A 205 -5.06 -2.25 21.16
C LYS A 205 -6.50 -2.02 21.64
N THR A 206 -6.77 -2.27 22.92
CA THR A 206 -8.07 -2.13 23.60
C THR A 206 -7.86 -1.48 24.96
N GLU A 207 -8.91 -0.86 25.50
CA GLU A 207 -8.87 -0.25 26.83
C GLU A 207 -8.85 -1.33 27.92
N GLU A 208 -9.58 -2.42 27.71
CA GLU A 208 -9.72 -3.54 28.65
C GLU A 208 -8.40 -4.28 28.90
N ASP A 209 -7.62 -4.52 27.83
CA ASP A 209 -6.30 -5.14 27.96
C ASP A 209 -5.33 -4.22 28.71
N CYS A 210 -5.40 -2.91 28.45
CA CYS A 210 -4.63 -1.91 29.16
C CYS A 210 -5.02 -1.85 30.64
N GLN A 211 -6.32 -1.90 30.94
CA GLN A 211 -6.85 -1.89 32.31
C GLN A 211 -6.36 -3.12 33.07
N SER A 212 -6.41 -4.30 32.47
CA SER A 212 -5.90 -5.54 33.07
C SER A 212 -4.41 -5.44 33.42
N TYR A 213 -3.62 -4.81 32.56
CA TYR A 213 -2.21 -4.54 32.84
C TYR A 213 -2.01 -3.47 33.92
N CYS A 214 -2.83 -2.41 33.94
CA CYS A 214 -2.82 -1.39 34.98
C CYS A 214 -3.17 -1.96 36.37
N ASP A 215 -4.14 -2.86 36.44
CA ASP A 215 -4.53 -3.54 37.67
C ASP A 215 -3.37 -4.39 38.19
N TRP A 216 -2.74 -5.17 37.30
CA TRP A 216 -1.54 -5.95 37.62
C TRP A 216 -0.38 -5.06 38.13
N LEU A 217 -0.10 -3.93 37.48
CA LEU A 217 0.92 -2.98 37.94
C LEU A 217 0.58 -2.38 39.31
N THR A 218 -0.69 -2.04 39.52
CA THR A 218 -1.18 -1.47 40.79
C THR A 218 -1.05 -2.50 41.92
N ASP A 219 -1.34 -3.76 41.66
CA ASP A 219 -1.17 -4.86 42.62
C ASP A 219 0.30 -5.06 42.99
N GLN A 220 1.22 -5.02 42.02
CA GLN A 220 2.67 -5.12 42.27
C GLN A 220 3.17 -3.98 43.16
N GLU A 221 2.77 -2.73 42.91
CA GLU A 221 3.12 -1.59 43.76
C GLU A 221 2.50 -1.70 45.15
N SER A 222 1.25 -2.18 45.27
CA SER A 222 0.60 -2.39 46.55
C SER A 222 1.32 -3.43 47.43
N ASN A 223 1.91 -4.46 46.81
CA ASN A 223 2.66 -5.51 47.51
C ASN A 223 4.03 -5.02 47.98
N LYS A 224 4.67 -4.09 47.25
CA LYS A 224 5.92 -3.44 47.68
C LYS A 224 5.73 -2.54 48.91
N VAL A 225 4.57 -1.90 49.05
CA VAL A 225 4.24 -1.05 50.21
C VAL A 225 3.92 -1.86 51.47
N LYS A 226 3.61 -3.17 51.33
CA LYS A 226 3.30 -4.08 52.44
C LYS A 226 4.51 -4.88 52.96
N SER A 227 5.63 -4.90 52.24
CA SER A 227 6.90 -5.54 52.66
C SER A 227 7.82 -4.54 53.34
#